data_AF-A0A161PVR8-F1
#
_entry.id   AF-A0A161PVR8-F1
#
_cell.length_a   1.000
_cell.length_b   1.000
_cell.length_c   1.000
_cell.angle_alpha   90.00
_cell.angle_beta   90.00
_cell.angle_gamma   90.00
#
_symmetry.space_group_name_H-M   'P 1'
#
loop_
_entity.id
_entity.type
_entity.pdbx_description
1 polymer ?
#
loop_
_entity_poly.entity_id
_entity_poly.type
_entity_poly.pdbx_seq_one_letter_code
_entity_poly.pdbx_strand_id
1 'polypeptide(L)'
;MFTKGDKILIAVVLFFSVFTLIIFYTYGMDNNPTYAVIEVNGKFFQKISLGSNGPQLKVEVPGIMGVSVVEIDKNRVRMLESPCKDQLCVQQGWIEKGGEMIVCLPNRVVVKVLKEKKDDMDGVSF
;
A
#
# COMPACT_ATOMS: atom_id res chain seq x y z
N MET A 1 -35.92 -28.55 21.90
CA MET A 1 -36.41 -29.02 20.58
C MET A 1 -36.32 -27.84 19.63
N PHE A 2 -35.38 -27.85 18.68
CA PHE A 2 -35.26 -26.76 17.70
C PHE A 2 -36.53 -26.74 16.85
N THR A 3 -37.29 -25.66 16.97
CA THR A 3 -38.53 -25.51 16.19
C THR A 3 -38.16 -25.33 14.72
N LYS A 4 -39.07 -25.69 13.79
CA LYS A 4 -38.82 -25.52 12.34
C LYS A 4 -38.51 -24.07 11.97
N GLY A 5 -39.01 -23.10 12.76
CA GLY A 5 -38.71 -21.68 12.65
C GLY A 5 -37.24 -21.34 12.96
N ASP A 6 -36.65 -21.91 14.02
CA ASP A 6 -35.23 -21.67 14.35
C ASP A 6 -34.30 -22.12 13.22
N LYS A 7 -34.58 -23.26 12.58
CA LYS A 7 -33.76 -23.73 11.45
C LYS A 7 -33.83 -22.81 10.24
N ILE A 8 -35.00 -22.24 9.96
CA ILE A 8 -35.17 -21.28 8.86
C ILE A 8 -34.40 -19.99 9.18
N LEU A 9 -34.50 -19.51 10.43
CA LEU A 9 -33.83 -18.29 10.87
C LEU A 9 -32.30 -18.45 10.81
N ILE A 10 -31.77 -19.57 11.30
CA ILE A 10 -30.33 -19.89 11.22
C ILE A 10 -29.86 -19.96 9.77
N ALA A 11 -30.62 -20.60 8.88
CA ALA A 11 -30.25 -20.71 7.46
C ALA A 11 -30.19 -19.34 6.77
N VAL A 12 -31.13 -18.44 7.07
CA VAL A 12 -31.16 -17.08 6.51
C VAL A 12 -29.98 -16.26 7.00
N VAL A 13 -29.67 -16.31 8.31
CA VAL A 13 -28.52 -15.58 8.88
C VAL A 13 -27.20 -16.07 8.28
N LEU A 14 -27.03 -17.39 8.15
CA LEU A 14 -25.86 -17.97 7.49
C LEU A 14 -25.75 -17.55 6.03
N PHE A 15 -26.86 -17.52 5.31
CA PHE A 15 -26.89 -17.08 3.92
C PHE A 15 -26.43 -15.62 3.78
N PHE A 16 -26.99 -14.70 4.59
CA PHE A 16 -26.57 -13.29 4.57
C PHE A 16 -25.10 -13.11 4.99
N SER A 17 -24.64 -13.88 5.99
CA SER A 17 -23.23 -13.88 6.41
C SER A 17 -22.30 -14.29 5.27
N VAL A 18 -22.58 -15.39 4.58
CA VAL A 18 -21.75 -15.86 3.47
C VAL A 18 -21.84 -14.91 2.27
N PHE A 19 -23.03 -14.39 1.98
CA PHE A 19 -23.27 -13.46 0.89
C PHE A 19 -22.49 -12.15 1.05
N THR A 20 -22.50 -11.56 2.25
CA THR A 20 -21.71 -10.36 2.56
C THR A 20 -20.20 -10.62 2.48
N LEU A 21 -19.75 -11.80 2.93
CA LEU A 21 -18.33 -12.21 2.84
C LEU A 21 -17.87 -12.35 1.38
N ILE A 22 -18.71 -12.94 0.51
CA ILE A 22 -18.43 -13.06 -0.93
C ILE A 22 -18.32 -11.69 -1.59
N ILE A 23 -19.28 -10.80 -1.35
CA ILE A 23 -19.26 -9.42 -1.89
C ILE A 23 -17.98 -8.69 -1.44
N PHE A 24 -17.63 -8.78 -0.15
CA PHE A 24 -16.42 -8.13 0.35
C PHE A 24 -15.15 -8.64 -0.33
N TYR A 25 -15.06 -9.95 -0.59
CA TYR A 25 -13.92 -10.53 -1.30
C TYR A 25 -13.86 -10.16 -2.79
N THR A 26 -15.00 -10.04 -3.46
CA THR A 26 -15.03 -9.72 -4.90
C THR A 26 -14.87 -8.23 -5.18
N TYR A 27 -15.37 -7.35 -4.30
CA TYR A 27 -15.30 -5.90 -4.46
C TYR A 27 -14.10 -5.26 -3.74
N GLY A 28 -13.40 -5.99 -2.86
CA GLY A 28 -12.21 -5.50 -2.14
C GLY A 28 -10.95 -5.30 -2.99
N MET A 29 -10.98 -5.66 -4.28
CA MET A 29 -9.91 -5.32 -5.22
C MET A 29 -10.12 -3.91 -5.76
N ASP A 30 -9.73 -2.92 -4.95
CA ASP A 30 -9.57 -1.54 -5.38
C ASP A 30 -8.58 -1.48 -6.55
N ASN A 31 -9.10 -1.29 -7.75
CA ASN A 31 -8.33 -0.98 -8.98
C ASN A 31 -7.81 0.47 -8.99
N ASN A 32 -7.72 1.09 -7.82
CA ASN A 32 -7.26 2.46 -7.70
C ASN A 32 -5.77 2.53 -8.08
N PRO A 33 -5.39 3.51 -8.94
CA PRO A 33 -4.00 3.68 -9.33
C PRO A 33 -3.16 3.89 -8.08
N THR A 34 -2.08 3.12 -8.02
CA THR A 34 -1.15 3.10 -6.89
C THR A 34 0.11 3.87 -7.30
N TYR A 35 0.69 4.65 -6.41
CA TYR A 35 1.86 5.47 -6.69
C TYR A 35 2.92 5.28 -5.62
N ALA A 36 4.19 5.21 -6.03
CA ALA A 36 5.33 5.39 -5.15
C ALA A 36 5.64 6.88 -5.05
N VAL A 37 5.59 7.43 -3.84
CA VAL A 37 6.01 8.80 -3.54
C VAL A 37 7.29 8.77 -2.72
N ILE A 38 8.32 9.40 -3.25
CA ILE A 38 9.62 9.54 -2.61
C ILE A 38 9.71 10.93 -2.01
N GLU A 39 10.07 11.00 -0.74
CA GLU A 39 10.29 12.23 0.02
C GLU A 39 11.71 12.23 0.59
N VAL A 40 12.34 13.40 0.52
CA VAL A 40 13.66 13.66 1.11
C VAL A 40 13.53 14.81 2.08
N ASN A 41 13.92 14.58 3.33
CA ASN A 41 13.87 15.60 4.39
C ASN A 41 12.47 16.23 4.54
N GLY A 42 11.42 15.41 4.40
CA GLY A 42 10.02 15.83 4.47
C GLY A 42 9.52 16.63 3.27
N LYS A 43 10.32 16.78 2.20
CA LYS A 43 9.93 17.44 0.96
C LYS A 43 9.68 16.41 -0.13
N PHE A 44 8.65 16.65 -0.94
CA PHE A 44 8.36 15.86 -2.13
C PHE A 44 9.58 15.86 -3.07
N PHE A 45 10.03 14.66 -3.45
CA PHE A 45 11.11 14.48 -4.41
C PHE A 45 10.57 13.97 -5.74
N GLN A 46 9.82 12.86 -5.74
CA GLN A 46 9.30 12.26 -6.95
C GLN A 46 8.04 11.43 -6.71
N LYS A 47 7.14 11.38 -7.71
CA LYS A 47 5.96 10.49 -7.75
C LYS A 47 6.07 9.59 -8.98
N ILE A 48 5.90 8.29 -8.80
CA ILE A 48 5.99 7.30 -9.86
C ILE A 48 4.74 6.41 -9.82
N SER A 49 4.11 6.22 -10.97
CA SER A 49 2.94 5.36 -11.11
C SER A 49 3.35 3.89 -11.00
N LEU A 50 2.66 3.15 -10.15
CA LEU A 50 2.81 1.71 -9.95
C LEU A 50 1.62 0.98 -10.60
N GLY A 51 1.89 -0.17 -11.20
CA GLY A 51 0.84 -1.02 -11.77
C GLY A 51 1.41 -2.19 -12.57
N SER A 52 0.53 -3.04 -13.10
CA SER A 52 0.94 -4.23 -13.87
C SER A 52 1.81 -3.89 -15.09
N ASN A 53 1.57 -2.72 -15.71
CA ASN A 53 2.36 -2.15 -16.80
C ASN A 53 3.26 -1.00 -16.32
N GLY A 54 3.60 -0.97 -15.03
CA GLY A 54 4.45 0.05 -14.44
C GLY A 54 5.90 -0.04 -14.93
N PRO A 55 6.69 1.02 -14.72
CA PRO A 55 8.09 1.06 -15.13
C PRO A 55 8.95 0.08 -14.31
N GLN A 56 10.07 -0.34 -14.90
CA GLN A 56 11.16 -1.01 -14.21
C GLN A 56 12.37 -0.08 -14.25
N LEU A 57 12.66 0.58 -13.13
CA LEU A 57 13.72 1.58 -13.08
C LEU A 57 14.33 1.69 -11.68
N LYS A 58 15.52 2.28 -11.63
CA LYS A 58 16.21 2.63 -10.39
C LYS A 58 16.31 4.15 -10.31
N VAL A 59 15.95 4.69 -9.15
CA VAL A 59 15.99 6.12 -8.85
C VAL A 59 17.08 6.37 -7.83
N GLU A 60 18.02 7.23 -8.16
CA GLU A 60 18.98 7.77 -7.20
C GLU A 60 18.34 8.92 -6.42
N VAL A 61 18.29 8.76 -5.10
CA VAL A 61 17.65 9.70 -4.19
C VAL A 61 18.72 10.32 -3.28
N PRO A 62 19.00 11.62 -3.41
CA PRO A 62 20.03 12.29 -2.63
C PRO A 62 19.52 12.56 -1.21
N GLY A 63 19.88 11.71 -0.25
CA GLY A 63 19.62 11.93 1.17
C GLY A 63 20.73 12.71 1.87
N ILE A 64 20.54 13.00 3.16
CA ILE A 64 21.47 13.84 3.95
C ILE A 64 22.84 13.15 4.19
N MET A 65 22.86 11.83 4.30
CA MET A 65 24.07 11.03 4.47
C MET A 65 24.69 10.59 3.14
N GLY A 66 23.98 10.76 2.03
CA GLY A 66 24.40 10.31 0.70
C GLY A 66 23.25 9.77 -0.14
N VAL A 67 23.61 9.26 -1.32
CA VAL A 67 22.65 8.74 -2.30
C VAL A 67 22.10 7.38 -1.84
N SER A 68 20.79 7.23 -1.84
CA SER A 68 20.11 5.92 -1.75
C SER A 68 19.53 5.55 -3.10
N VAL A 69 19.46 4.26 -3.39
CA VAL A 69 18.91 3.74 -4.65
C VAL A 69 17.55 3.10 -4.36
N VAL A 70 16.50 3.66 -4.92
CA VAL A 70 15.14 3.09 -4.87
C VAL A 70 14.89 2.33 -6.16
N GLU A 71 14.52 1.06 -6.06
CA GLU A 71 14.18 0.24 -7.21
C GLU A 71 12.67 0.07 -7.30
N ILE A 72 12.14 0.32 -8.50
CA ILE A 72 10.74 0.16 -8.83
C ILE A 72 10.64 -0.92 -9.89
N ASP A 73 9.75 -1.88 -9.64
CA ASP A 73 9.47 -2.97 -10.56
C ASP A 73 7.96 -3.13 -10.67
N LYS A 74 7.38 -2.54 -11.73
CA LYS A 74 5.95 -2.61 -12.04
C LYS A 74 5.06 -2.05 -10.92
N ASN A 75 4.54 -2.92 -10.05
CA ASN A 75 3.60 -2.60 -8.98
C ASN A 75 4.26 -2.48 -7.60
N ARG A 76 5.56 -2.79 -7.49
CA ARG A 76 6.28 -2.86 -6.22
C ARG A 76 7.50 -1.93 -6.22
N VAL A 77 7.89 -1.48 -5.05
CA VAL A 77 9.04 -0.61 -4.82
C VAL A 77 9.85 -1.12 -3.62
N ARG A 78 11.18 -0.96 -3.67
CA ARG A 78 12.07 -1.25 -2.54
C ARG A 78 13.22 -0.27 -2.46
N MET A 79 13.85 -0.18 -1.29
CA MET A 79 15.17 0.41 -1.17
C MET A 79 16.20 -0.63 -1.58
N LEU A 80 16.90 -0.42 -2.69
CA LEU A 80 17.97 -1.30 -3.14
C LEU A 80 19.24 -1.08 -2.34
N GLU A 81 19.58 0.19 -2.09
CA GLU A 81 20.81 0.58 -1.39
C GLU A 81 20.60 1.86 -0.59
N SER A 82 21.25 1.98 0.56
CA SER A 82 21.26 3.20 1.37
C SER A 82 22.59 3.33 2.12
N PRO A 83 23.11 4.54 2.38
CA PRO A 83 24.39 4.73 3.08
C PRO A 83 24.27 4.56 4.61
N CYS A 84 23.09 4.23 5.14
CA CYS A 84 22.87 4.09 6.58
C CYS A 84 23.49 2.80 7.13
N LYS A 85 23.90 2.79 8.40
CA LYS A 85 24.52 1.59 9.00
C LYS A 85 23.52 0.46 9.23
N ASP A 86 22.28 0.82 9.62
CA ASP A 86 21.30 -0.15 10.11
C ASP A 86 20.66 -0.96 8.99
N GLN A 87 20.68 -0.47 7.74
CA GLN A 87 20.16 -1.13 6.55
C GLN A 87 18.69 -1.61 6.66
N LEU A 88 17.93 -1.16 7.66
CA LEU A 88 16.54 -1.58 7.91
C LEU A 88 15.64 -1.29 6.71
N CYS A 89 15.85 -0.14 6.04
CA CYS A 89 15.11 0.23 4.84
C CYS A 89 15.36 -0.74 3.66
N VAL A 90 16.58 -1.28 3.54
CA VAL A 90 16.95 -2.27 2.51
C VAL A 90 16.41 -3.65 2.88
N GLN A 91 16.51 -4.02 4.16
CA GLN A 91 16.02 -5.30 4.68
C GLN A 91 14.49 -5.43 4.61
N GLN A 92 13.74 -4.32 4.66
CA GLN A 92 12.29 -4.32 4.51
C GLN A 92 11.85 -4.92 3.16
N GLY A 93 12.68 -4.81 2.12
CA GLY A 93 12.40 -5.43 0.84
C GLY A 93 11.27 -4.73 0.07
N TRP A 94 10.47 -5.53 -0.64
CA TRP A 94 9.43 -5.04 -1.53
C TRP A 94 8.17 -4.63 -0.76
N ILE A 95 7.67 -3.44 -1.08
CA ILE A 95 6.33 -2.97 -0.70
C ILE A 95 5.50 -2.70 -1.96
N GLU A 96 4.20 -2.93 -1.88
CA GLU A 96 3.28 -2.84 -3.03
C GLU A 96 1.88 -2.35 -2.67
N LYS A 97 1.48 -2.47 -1.39
CA LYS A 97 0.12 -2.14 -0.96
C LYS A 97 0.02 -0.68 -0.53
N GLY A 98 -1.10 -0.06 -0.88
CA GLY A 98 -1.42 1.29 -0.40
C GLY A 98 -1.35 1.37 1.12
N GLY A 99 -0.64 2.38 1.63
CA GLY A 99 -0.38 2.58 3.06
C GLY A 99 0.97 2.03 3.52
N GLU A 100 1.63 1.17 2.74
CA GLU A 100 2.98 0.71 3.06
C GLU A 100 4.01 1.82 2.82
N MET A 101 5.07 1.82 3.62
CA MET A 101 6.15 2.78 3.50
C MET A 101 7.49 2.18 3.93
N ILE A 102 8.56 2.66 3.30
CA ILE A 102 9.95 2.40 3.68
C ILE A 102 10.54 3.70 4.21
N VAL A 103 11.17 3.65 5.38
CA VAL A 103 11.76 4.82 6.04
C VAL A 103 13.23 4.57 6.29
N CYS A 104 14.09 5.39 5.68
CA CYS A 104 15.49 5.51 6.08
C CYS A 104 15.63 6.75 6.96
N LEU A 105 15.45 6.57 8.27
CA LEU A 105 15.47 7.66 9.24
C LEU A 105 16.81 8.42 9.26
N PRO A 106 17.99 7.75 9.28
CA PRO A 106 19.27 8.45 9.29
C PRO A 106 19.50 9.28 8.01
N ASN A 107 19.11 8.76 6.85
CA ASN A 107 19.28 9.46 5.57
C ASN A 107 18.13 10.43 5.23
N ARG A 108 17.07 10.46 6.06
CA ARG A 108 15.82 11.21 5.88
C ARG A 108 15.14 10.98 4.53
N VAL A 109 15.16 9.73 4.05
CA VAL A 109 14.47 9.31 2.83
C VAL A 109 13.26 8.48 3.21
N VAL A 110 12.10 8.80 2.64
CA VAL A 110 10.86 8.06 2.84
C VAL A 110 10.26 7.69 1.49
N VAL A 111 9.90 6.43 1.31
CA VAL A 111 9.16 5.94 0.14
C VAL A 111 7.79 5.49 0.62
N LYS A 112 6.72 6.05 0.08
CA LYS A 112 5.33 5.73 0.45
C LYS A 112 4.61 5.15 -0.75
N VAL A 113 3.82 4.10 -0.54
CA VAL A 113 2.90 3.58 -1.54
C VAL A 113 1.52 4.14 -1.26
N LEU A 114 1.01 5.01 -2.13
CA LEU A 114 -0.29 5.67 -1.99
C LEU A 114 -1.26 5.11 -3.02
N LYS A 115 -2.46 4.75 -2.58
CA LYS A 115 -3.60 4.53 -3.48
C LYS A 115 -4.34 5.84 -3.66
N GLU A 116 -4.67 6.19 -4.91
CA GLU A 116 -5.56 7.31 -5.17
C GLU A 116 -6.95 6.91 -4.66
N LYS A 117 -7.40 7.51 -3.55
CA LYS A 117 -8.82 7.43 -3.19
C LYS A 117 -9.58 8.14 -4.31
N LYS A 118 -10.37 7.39 -5.09
CA LYS A 118 -11.53 7.99 -5.76
C LYS A 118 -12.47 8.40 -4.63
N ASP A 119 -12.47 9.67 -4.31
CA ASP A 119 -13.34 10.26 -3.30
C ASP A 119 -14.78 10.24 -3.84
N ASP A 120 -15.47 9.12 -3.64
CA ASP A 120 -16.92 9.13 -3.46
C ASP A 120 -17.16 8.92 -1.96
N MET A 121 -17.37 10.05 -1.27
CA MET A 121 -17.98 10.17 0.05
C MET A 121 -17.08 9.93 1.29
N ASP A 122 -16.12 10.82 1.57
CA ASP A 122 -15.72 11.06 2.96
C ASP A 122 -16.76 12.00 3.64
N GLY A 123 -17.68 11.37 4.38
CA GLY A 123 -18.55 12.06 5.34
C GLY A 123 -17.72 12.67 6.47
N VAL A 124 -17.59 13.99 6.45
CA VAL A 124 -17.04 14.78 7.56
C VAL A 124 -17.96 14.59 8.78
N SER A 125 -17.45 13.95 9.83
CA SER A 125 -18.03 14.04 11.18
C SER A 125 -17.17 15.00 12.00
N PHE A 126 -17.88 15.93 12.64
CA PHE A 126 -17.44 17.16 13.32
C PHE A 126 -16.28 17.01 14.31
#